data_AF-A0AAU4I476-F1
#
_entry.id   AF-A0AAU4I476-F1
#
_cell.length_a   1.000
_cell.length_b   1.000
_cell.length_c   1.000
_cell.angle_alpha   90.00
_cell.angle_beta   90.00
_cell.angle_gamma   90.00
#
_symmetry.space_group_name_H-M   'P 1'
#
loop_
_entity.id
_entity.type
_entity.pdbx_description
1 polymer ?
#
loop_
_entity_poly.entity_id
_entity_poly.type
_entity_poly.pdbx_seq_one_letter_code
_entity_poly.pdbx_strand_id
1 'polypeptide(L)'
;MTGQPYAIRFSAPAAKVLDTLPEHAEDMVWDILDAAAADPWGFHQWDPDDAEGQDVRLASVGLLSLTYWINRPLHRLSVLNLLWLG
;
A
#
# COMPACT_ATOMS: atom_id res chain seq x y z
N MET A 1 -1.21 -6.16 -20.04
CA MET A 1 0.23 -5.82 -20.02
C MET A 1 0.74 -6.14 -18.63
N THR A 2 1.27 -7.33 -18.38
CA THR A 2 1.81 -7.67 -17.05
C THR A 2 3.32 -7.58 -17.10
N GLY A 3 3.85 -6.40 -16.74
CA GLY A 3 5.24 -6.28 -16.31
C GLY A 3 5.48 -7.07 -15.03
N GLN A 4 6.73 -7.17 -14.58
CA GLN A 4 7.03 -7.74 -13.25
C GLN A 4 6.22 -6.98 -12.17
N PRO A 5 5.79 -7.61 -11.06
CA PRO A 5 5.15 -6.88 -9.96
C PRO A 5 6.07 -5.82 -9.35
N TYR A 6 5.49 -4.76 -8.80
CA TYR A 6 6.26 -3.73 -8.10
C TYR A 6 6.89 -4.30 -6.83
N ALA A 7 8.17 -4.01 -6.60
CA ALA A 7 8.84 -4.43 -5.37
C ALA A 7 8.28 -3.65 -4.17
N ILE A 8 7.77 -4.34 -3.15
CA ILE A 8 7.20 -3.72 -1.95
C ILE A 8 8.31 -3.37 -0.96
N ARG A 9 8.24 -2.18 -0.35
CA ARG A 9 9.06 -1.72 0.78
C ARG A 9 8.15 -1.07 1.82
N PHE A 10 8.47 -1.28 3.09
CA PHE A 10 7.79 -0.60 4.19
C PHE A 10 8.61 0.58 4.70
N SER A 11 7.94 1.66 5.03
CA SER A 11 8.50 2.68 5.89
C SER A 11 8.74 2.10 7.30
N ALA A 12 9.65 2.70 8.06
CA ALA A 12 9.88 2.31 9.46
C ALA A 12 8.60 2.32 10.33
N PRO A 13 7.70 3.33 10.26
CA PRO A 13 6.45 3.27 11.02
C PRO A 13 5.49 2.18 10.50
N ALA A 14 5.37 1.98 9.19
CA ALA A 14 4.49 0.94 8.65
C ALA A 14 4.95 -0.47 9.04
N ALA A 15 6.26 -0.73 9.02
CA ALA A 15 6.84 -2.00 9.47
C ALA A 15 6.55 -2.27 10.96
N LYS A 16 6.65 -1.24 11.81
CA LYS A 16 6.32 -1.39 13.24
C LYS A 16 4.86 -1.75 13.48
N VAL A 17 3.92 -1.20 12.70
CA VAL A 17 2.51 -1.56 12.85
C VAL A 17 2.30 -2.99 12.38
N LEU A 18 2.89 -3.36 11.22
CA LEU A 18 2.84 -4.73 10.69
C LEU A 18 3.28 -5.76 11.74
N ASP A 19 4.40 -5.51 12.44
CA ASP A 19 4.94 -6.39 13.50
C ASP A 19 4.00 -6.58 14.70
N THR A 20 2.97 -5.74 14.85
CA THR A 20 2.02 -5.76 15.97
C THR A 20 0.63 -6.25 15.58
N LEU A 21 0.39 -6.52 14.30
CA LEU A 21 -0.91 -6.96 13.82
C LEU A 21 -1.23 -8.37 14.31
N PRO A 22 -2.51 -8.67 14.58
CA PRO A 22 -2.94 -10.06 14.67
C PRO A 22 -2.79 -10.74 13.30
N GLU A 23 -2.55 -12.04 13.28
CA GLU A 23 -2.27 -12.85 12.07
C GLU A 23 -3.28 -12.58 10.93
N HIS A 24 -4.58 -12.58 11.24
CA HIS A 24 -5.63 -12.32 10.25
C HIS A 24 -5.55 -10.91 9.62
N ALA A 25 -5.04 -9.92 10.33
CA ALA A 25 -4.87 -8.57 9.80
C ALA A 25 -3.59 -8.46 8.97
N GLU A 26 -2.53 -9.19 9.35
CA GLU A 26 -1.34 -9.32 8.53
C GLU A 26 -1.65 -9.97 7.18
N ASP A 27 -2.43 -11.06 7.15
CA ASP A 27 -2.88 -11.71 5.91
C ASP A 27 -3.61 -10.72 4.99
N MET A 28 -4.53 -9.91 5.54
CA MET A 28 -5.21 -8.88 4.77
C MET A 28 -4.27 -7.81 4.21
N VAL A 29 -3.20 -7.45 4.93
CA VAL A 29 -2.18 -6.54 4.42
C VAL A 29 -1.48 -7.15 3.21
N TRP A 30 -1.08 -8.42 3.29
CA TRP A 30 -0.41 -9.11 2.20
C TRP A 30 -1.32 -9.26 0.97
N ASP A 31 -2.59 -9.60 1.16
CA ASP A 31 -3.58 -9.68 0.06
C ASP A 31 -3.73 -8.33 -0.68
N ILE A 32 -3.84 -7.23 0.07
CA ILE A 32 -3.93 -5.89 -0.53
C ILE A 32 -2.64 -5.54 -1.27
N LEU A 33 -1.47 -5.85 -0.69
CA LEU A 33 -0.19 -5.52 -1.27
C LEU A 33 0.13 -6.35 -2.52
N ASP A 34 -0.29 -7.61 -2.57
CA ASP A 34 -0.17 -8.44 -3.77
C ASP A 34 -1.00 -7.88 -4.93
N ALA A 35 -2.24 -7.45 -4.64
CA ALA A 35 -3.07 -6.76 -5.61
C ALA A 35 -2.44 -5.42 -6.06
N ALA A 36 -1.93 -4.63 -5.12
CA ALA A 36 -1.29 -3.35 -5.41
C ALA A 36 0.05 -3.50 -6.15
N ALA A 37 0.79 -4.58 -5.92
CA ALA A 37 2.04 -4.83 -6.64
C ALA A 37 1.78 -5.25 -8.10
N ALA A 38 0.67 -5.96 -8.34
CA ALA A 38 0.24 -6.35 -9.69
C ALA A 38 -0.40 -5.19 -10.47
N ASP A 39 -1.21 -4.35 -9.81
CA ASP A 39 -1.83 -3.16 -10.39
C ASP A 39 -1.82 -1.98 -9.38
N PRO A 40 -0.72 -1.20 -9.33
CA PRO A 40 -0.58 -0.11 -8.36
C PRO A 40 -1.57 1.03 -8.56
N TRP A 41 -2.18 1.16 -9.75
CA TRP A 41 -3.18 2.19 -10.03
C TRP A 41 -4.62 1.68 -9.83
N GLY A 42 -4.80 0.41 -9.49
CA GLY A 42 -6.11 -0.20 -9.23
C GLY A 42 -6.82 0.36 -7.98
N PHE A 43 -6.07 1.01 -7.08
CA PHE A 43 -6.61 1.68 -5.90
C PHE A 43 -6.77 3.19 -6.09
N HIS A 44 -7.68 3.77 -5.31
CA HIS A 44 -7.98 5.20 -5.36
C HIS A 44 -6.73 6.04 -5.03
N GLN A 45 -6.61 7.17 -5.72
CA GLN A 45 -5.66 8.20 -5.32
C GLN A 45 -6.01 8.66 -3.90
N TRP A 46 -5.00 8.89 -3.06
CA TRP A 46 -5.24 9.37 -1.69
C TRP A 46 -6.05 10.66 -1.73
N ASP A 47 -5.54 11.66 -2.45
CA ASP A 47 -6.15 12.98 -2.57
C ASP A 47 -6.35 13.28 -4.06
N PRO A 48 -7.59 13.25 -4.57
CA PRO A 48 -7.86 13.51 -5.97
C PRO A 48 -7.64 14.98 -6.37
N ASP A 49 -7.64 15.91 -5.40
CA ASP A 49 -7.43 17.32 -5.64
C ASP A 49 -5.93 17.70 -5.60
N ASP A 50 -5.07 16.78 -5.12
CA ASP A 50 -3.62 16.94 -5.12
C ASP A 50 -2.98 16.38 -6.41
N ALA A 51 -2.64 17.30 -7.31
CA ALA A 51 -1.95 16.97 -8.55
C ALA A 51 -0.51 16.46 -8.35
N GLU A 52 0.15 16.78 -7.22
CA GLU A 52 1.49 16.26 -6.90
C GLU A 52 1.40 14.85 -6.30
N GLY A 53 0.29 14.54 -5.63
CA GLY A 53 -0.04 13.26 -5.01
C GLY A 53 -0.53 12.16 -5.96
N GLN A 54 -0.39 12.32 -7.29
CA GLN A 54 -0.87 11.35 -8.29
C GLN A 54 -0.31 9.93 -8.13
N ASP A 55 0.83 9.76 -7.47
CA ASP A 55 1.41 8.43 -7.24
C ASP A 55 1.15 7.89 -5.83
N VAL A 56 0.37 8.61 -5.02
CA VAL A 56 -0.02 8.18 -3.68
C VAL A 56 -1.40 7.56 -3.73
N ARG A 57 -1.51 6.36 -3.15
CA ARG A 57 -2.72 5.53 -3.21
C ARG A 57 -3.16 5.15 -1.82
N LEU A 58 -4.48 5.03 -1.67
CA LEU A 58 -5.12 4.57 -0.45
C LEU A 58 -5.88 3.27 -0.75
N ALA A 59 -5.58 2.24 0.04
CA ALA A 59 -6.32 0.98 0.04
C ALA A 59 -6.94 0.78 1.42
N SER A 60 -8.25 0.57 1.47
CA SER A 60 -9.00 0.37 2.71
C SER A 60 -9.92 -0.84 2.59
N VAL A 61 -9.79 -1.78 3.53
CA VAL A 61 -10.61 -2.98 3.65
C VAL A 61 -11.01 -3.16 5.11
N GLY A 62 -12.29 -2.96 5.42
CA GLY A 62 -12.79 -3.07 6.80
C GLY A 62 -12.08 -2.10 7.75
N LEU A 63 -11.41 -2.66 8.76
CA LEU A 63 -10.66 -1.91 9.80
C LEU A 63 -9.19 -1.65 9.42
N LEU A 64 -8.74 -2.13 8.26
CA LEU A 64 -7.38 -1.95 7.76
C LEU A 64 -7.37 -0.87 6.67
N SER A 65 -6.46 0.09 6.81
CA SER A 65 -6.14 1.05 5.75
C SER A 65 -4.64 1.16 5.59
N LEU A 66 -4.18 1.18 4.34
CA LEU A 66 -2.77 1.42 4.04
C LEU A 66 -2.63 2.47 2.94
N THR A 67 -1.59 3.27 3.08
CA THR A 67 -1.15 4.19 2.05
C THR A 67 0.15 3.71 1.47
N TYR A 68 0.27 3.77 0.15
CA TYR A 68 1.55 3.59 -0.51
C TYR A 68 1.82 4.65 -1.57
N TRP A 69 3.10 4.80 -1.88
CA TRP A 69 3.60 5.60 -2.99
C TRP A 69 4.21 4.71 -4.08
N ILE A 70 3.86 5.02 -5.33
CA ILE A 70 4.34 4.32 -6.53
C ILE A 70 5.57 5.04 -7.07
N ASN A 71 6.74 4.42 -6.95
CA ASN A 71 7.97 4.88 -7.60
C ASN A 71 8.08 4.22 -8.98
N ARG A 72 7.60 4.92 -10.02
CA ARG A 72 7.59 4.39 -11.40
C ARG A 72 9.01 4.10 -11.93
N PRO A 73 10.00 5.01 -11.79
CA PRO A 73 11.35 4.77 -12.31
C PRO A 73 12.06 3.55 -11.70
N LEU A 74 11.82 3.27 -10.42
CA LEU A 74 12.44 2.13 -9.70
C LEU A 74 11.55 0.89 -9.64
N HIS A 75 10.36 0.94 -10.23
CA HIS A 75 9.38 -0.15 -10.21
C HIS A 75 9.09 -0.66 -8.79
N ARG A 76 8.89 0.29 -7.87
CA ARG A 76 8.81 0.02 -6.42
C ARG A 76 7.59 0.66 -5.77
N LEU A 77 6.94 -0.08 -4.87
CA LEU A 77 5.85 0.39 -4.04
C LEU A 77 6.38 0.61 -2.63
N SER A 78 6.20 1.81 -2.08
CA SER A 78 6.63 2.14 -0.73
C SER A 78 5.41 2.35 0.15
N VAL A 79 5.14 1.44 1.08
CA VAL A 79 4.08 1.56 2.08
C VAL A 79 4.48 2.66 3.05
N LEU A 80 3.74 3.77 3.00
CA LEU A 80 4.00 4.97 3.78
C LEU A 80 3.38 4.85 5.16
N ASN A 81 2.12 4.43 5.21
CA ASN A 81 1.34 4.31 6.42
C ASN A 81 0.54 3.02 6.41
N LEU A 82 0.37 2.42 7.59
CA LEU A 82 -0.46 1.26 7.83
C LEU A 82 -1.26 1.56 9.09
N LEU A 83 -2.58 1.57 8.96
CA LEU A 83 -3.51 1.87 10.03
C LEU A 83 -4.42 0.66 10.22
N TRP A 84 -4.45 0.16 11.44
CA TRP A 84 -5.35 -0.89 11.89
C TRP A 84 -6.20 -0.36 13.03
N LEU A 85 -7.51 -0.49 12.90
CA LEU A 85 -8.50 0.03 13.85
C LEU A 85 -9.07 -1.05 14.79
N GLY A 86 -8.52 -2.26 14.79
CA GLY A 86 -8.98 -3.42 15.58
C GLY A 86 -8.14 -3.74 16.80
#